data_AF-A0A0D0QXR7-F1
#
_entry.id   AF-A0A0D0QXR7-F1
#
_cell.length_a   1.000
_cell.length_b   1.000
_cell.length_c   1.000
_cell.angle_alpha   90.00
_cell.angle_beta   90.00
_cell.angle_gamma   90.00
#
_symmetry.space_group_name_H-M   'P 1'
#
loop_
_entity.id
_entity.type
_entity.pdbx_description
1 polymer ?
#
loop_
_entity_poly.entity_id
_entity_poly.type
_entity_poly.pdbx_seq_one_letter_code
_entity_poly.pdbx_strand_id
1 'polypeptide(L)' 'MDTFSWMLLLVASGVLVGGLVYTYQVGKRQKVQGEYDTPVGEKVAAHPYVRNPVFIAYIVFVALLLGYIAYVAFQT' A
#
# COMPACT_ATOMS: atom_id res chain seq x y z
N MET A 1 11.86 -23.81 -9.16
CA MET A 1 12.19 -23.34 -7.80
C MET A 1 12.51 -24.53 -6.91
N ASP A 2 13.56 -24.40 -6.11
CA ASP A 2 13.93 -25.32 -5.03
C ASP A 2 13.16 -25.02 -3.74
N THR A 3 13.14 -25.97 -2.81
CA THR A 3 12.41 -25.86 -1.53
C THR A 3 12.82 -24.64 -0.71
N PHE A 4 14.11 -24.28 -0.76
CA PHE A 4 14.62 -23.10 -0.06
C PHE A 4 14.06 -21.80 -0.65
N SER A 5 14.00 -21.67 -1.98
CA SER A 5 13.35 -20.52 -2.65
C SER A 5 11.85 -20.42 -2.30
N TRP A 6 11.13 -21.53 -2.22
CA TRP A 6 9.71 -21.53 -1.81
C TRP A 6 9.50 -21.06 -0.37
N MET A 7 10.38 -21.49 0.54
CA MET A 7 10.35 -21.03 1.94
C MET A 7 10.59 -19.53 2.04
N LEU A 8 11.59 -19.00 1.34
CA LEU A 8 11.86 -17.56 1.31
C LEU A 8 10.68 -16.76 0.77
N LEU A 9 10.03 -17.25 -0.28
CA LEU A 9 8.88 -16.59 -0.89
C LEU A 9 7.70 -16.51 0.09
N LEU A 10 7.43 -17.59 0.83
CA LEU A 10 6.38 -17.61 1.87
C LEU A 10 6.70 -16.62 2.99
N VAL A 11 7.94 -16.59 3.48
CA VAL A 11 8.35 -15.65 4.55
C VAL A 11 8.24 -14.21 4.06
N ALA A 12 8.76 -13.90 2.87
CA ALA A 12 8.69 -12.56 2.28
C ALA A 12 7.23 -12.10 2.10
N SER A 13 6.36 -13.00 1.62
CA SER A 13 4.92 -12.72 1.48
C SER A 13 4.26 -12.44 2.83
N GLY A 14 4.60 -13.22 3.86
CA GLY A 14 4.12 -13.00 5.22
C GLY A 14 4.54 -11.64 5.80
N VAL A 15 5.80 -11.25 5.59
CA VAL A 15 6.32 -9.94 6.00
C VAL A 15 5.61 -8.81 5.26
N LEU A 16 5.40 -8.94 3.94
CA LEU A 16 4.69 -7.95 3.14
C LEU A 16 3.24 -7.76 3.60
N VAL A 17 2.49 -8.86 3.74
CA VAL A 17 1.08 -8.81 4.18
C VAL A 17 0.99 -8.29 5.62
N GLY A 18 1.83 -8.80 6.51
CA GLY A 18 1.87 -8.39 7.92
C GLY A 18 2.23 -6.92 8.06
N GLY A 19 3.25 -6.44 7.34
CA GLY A 19 3.66 -5.04 7.31
C GLY A 19 2.54 -4.14 6.79
N LEU A 20 1.89 -4.51 5.68
CA LEU A 20 0.79 -3.75 5.11
C LEU A 20 -0.39 -3.64 6.08
N VAL A 21 -0.79 -4.74 6.73
CA VAL A 21 -1.86 -4.75 7.74
C VAL A 21 -1.47 -3.89 8.95
N TYR A 22 -0.24 -4.00 9.44
CA TYR A 22 0.25 -3.22 10.57
C TYR A 22 0.26 -1.73 10.24
N THR A 23 0.83 -1.34 9.10
CA THR A 23 0.85 0.04 8.61
C THR A 23 -0.56 0.59 8.47
N TYR A 24 -1.49 -0.18 7.91
CA TYR A 24 -2.90 0.23 7.80
C TYR A 24 -3.54 0.45 9.17
N GLN A 25 -3.31 -0.45 10.13
CA GLN A 25 -3.85 -0.30 11.49
C GLN A 25 -3.26 0.91 12.22
N VAL A 26 -1.95 1.14 12.11
CA VAL A 26 -1.28 2.30 12.71
C VAL A 26 -1.79 3.60 12.08
N GLY A 27 -1.85 3.65 10.75
CA GLY A 27 -2.38 4.82 10.02
C GLY A 27 -3.84 5.12 10.36
N LYS A 28 -4.69 4.10 10.52
CA LYS A 28 -6.09 4.27 10.95
C LYS A 28 -6.22 4.76 12.40
N ARG A 29 -5.30 4.36 13.28
CA ARG A 29 -5.28 4.78 14.69
C ARG A 29 -4.71 6.18 14.89
N GLN A 30 -3.97 6.69 13.90
CA GLN A 30 -3.52 8.07 13.86
C GLN A 30 -4.74 8.99 13.71
N LYS A 31 -5.33 9.40 14.85
CA LYS A 31 -6.39 10.41 14.87
C LYS A 31 -5.80 11.73 14.35
N VAL A 32 -6.33 12.16 13.23
CA VAL A 32 -5.89 13.32 12.46
C VAL A 32 -6.28 14.61 13.18
N GLN A 33 -5.33 15.18 13.90
CA GLN A 33 -4.89 16.57 13.84
C GLN A 33 -3.77 16.73 14.87
N GLY A 34 -2.52 16.89 14.41
CA GLY A 34 -1.51 17.48 15.28
C GLY A 34 -1.96 18.89 15.67
N GLU A 35 -1.50 19.38 16.81
CA GLU A 35 -1.79 20.74 17.33
C GLU A 35 -1.50 21.86 16.31
N TYR A 36 -0.75 21.54 15.26
CA TYR A 36 -0.31 22.42 14.18
C TYR A 36 -0.96 22.13 12.80
N ASP A 37 -1.76 21.07 12.66
CA ASP A 37 -2.36 20.70 11.37
C ASP A 37 -3.73 21.37 11.18
N THR A 38 -3.88 22.04 10.03
CA THR A 38 -5.20 22.54 9.62
C THR A 38 -6.17 21.37 9.39
N PRO A 39 -7.48 21.57 9.62
CA PRO A 39 -8.46 20.51 9.44
C PRO A 39 -8.41 20.00 8.00
N VAL A 40 -8.46 18.68 7.84
CA VAL A 40 -8.60 18.07 6.51
C VAL A 40 -9.89 18.59 5.91
N GLY A 41 -9.80 19.22 4.73
CA GLY A 41 -10.96 19.80 4.05
C GLY A 41 -12.09 18.76 3.91
N GLU A 42 -13.32 19.20 4.20
CA GLU A 42 -14.53 18.36 4.29
C GLU A 42 -14.70 17.42 3.07
N LYS A 43 -14.32 17.91 1.89
CA LYS A 43 -14.36 17.15 0.63
C LYS A 43 -13.40 15.96 0.59
N VAL A 44 -12.22 16.07 1.21
CA VAL A 44 -11.20 15.01 1.29
C VAL A 44 -11.55 14.02 2.40
N ALA A 45 -12.05 14.51 3.53
CA ALA A 45 -12.54 13.66 4.63
C ALA A 45 -13.70 12.73 4.18
N ALA A 46 -14.60 13.24 3.32
CA ALA A 46 -15.69 12.44 2.78
C ALA A 46 -15.21 11.31 1.84
N HIS A 47 -14.09 11.50 1.12
CA HIS A 47 -13.57 10.51 0.17
C HIS A 47 -12.04 10.40 0.27
N PRO A 48 -11.49 9.85 1.36
CA PRO A 48 -10.07 9.92 1.67
C PRO A 48 -9.18 9.26 0.61
N TYR A 49 -9.62 8.15 0.02
CA TYR A 49 -8.81 7.40 -0.95
C TYR A 49 -8.86 7.97 -2.37
N VAL A 50 -9.96 8.62 -2.73
CA VAL A 50 -10.19 9.13 -4.10
C VAL A 50 -9.80 10.59 -4.23
N ARG A 51 -9.77 11.35 -3.13
CA ARG A 51 -9.46 12.78 -3.12
C ARG A 51 -8.14 13.13 -2.44
N ASN A 52 -7.42 12.14 -1.90
CA ASN A 52 -6.06 12.35 -1.42
C ASN A 52 -5.06 11.91 -2.49
N PRO A 53 -4.25 12.82 -3.05
CA PRO A 53 -3.29 12.51 -4.11
C PRO A 53 -2.24 11.47 -3.70
N VAL A 54 -1.92 11.36 -2.41
CA VAL A 54 -0.98 10.34 -1.90
C VAL A 54 -1.51 8.93 -2.11
N PHE A 55 -2.78 8.69 -1.77
CA PHE A 55 -3.40 7.38 -1.98
C PHE A 55 -3.50 7.02 -3.47
N ILE A 56 -3.85 7.99 -4.31
CA ILE A 56 -3.90 7.80 -5.77
C ILE A 56 -2.51 7.42 -6.29
N ALA A 57 -1.45 8.10 -5.85
CA ALA A 57 -0.09 7.79 -6.26
C ALA A 57 0.32 6.35 -5.91
N TYR A 58 0.01 5.87 -4.70
CA TYR A 58 0.27 4.48 -4.32
C TYR A 58 -0.54 3.48 -5.13
N ILE A 59 -1.82 3.75 -5.40
CA ILE A 59 -2.67 2.87 -6.22
C ILE A 59 -2.10 2.76 -7.64
N VAL A 60 -1.74 3.89 -8.25
CA VAL A 60 -1.14 3.93 -9.59
C VAL A 60 0.21 3.19 -9.60
N PHE A 61 1.07 3.44 -8.61
CA PHE A 61 2.35 2.74 -8.49
C PHE A 61 2.17 1.22 -8.41
N VAL A 62 1.28 0.73 -7.54
CA VAL A 62 1.01 -0.70 -7.41
C VAL A 62 0.44 -1.28 -8.70
N ALA A 63 -0.47 -0.58 -9.36
CA ALA A 63 -1.02 -1.01 -10.65
C ALA A 63 0.06 -1.14 -11.74
N LEU A 64 0.95 -0.13 -11.84
CA LEU A 64 2.08 -0.15 -12.78
C LEU A 64 3.07 -1.26 -12.43
N LEU A 65 3.40 -1.44 -11.15
CA LEU A 65 4.31 -2.49 -10.68
C LEU A 65 3.76 -3.88 -11.02
N LEU A 66 2.48 -4.15 -10.74
CA LEU A 66 1.83 -5.41 -11.08
C LEU A 66 1.76 -5.61 -12.60
N GLY A 67 1.43 -4.56 -13.35
CA GLY A 67 1.44 -4.60 -14.81
C GLY A 67 2.82 -4.92 -15.39
N TYR A 68 3.88 -4.35 -14.82
CA TYR A 68 5.26 -4.64 -15.20
C TYR A 68 5.66 -6.08 -14.86
N ILE A 69 5.34 -6.56 -13.65
CA ILE A 69 5.58 -7.96 -13.25
C ILE A 69 4.87 -8.92 -14.21
N ALA A 70 3.60 -8.66 -14.55
CA ALA A 70 2.85 -9.47 -15.50
C ALA A 70 3.47 -9.43 -16.91
N TYR A 71 3.83 -8.24 -17.39
CA TYR A 71 4.51 -8.07 -18.68
C TYR A 71 5.78 -8.91 -18.77
N VAL A 72 6.66 -8.80 -17.76
CA VAL A 72 7.88 -9.60 -17.69
C VAL A 72 7.53 -11.09 -17.63
N ALA A 73 6.56 -11.49 -16.80
CA ALA A 73 6.17 -12.89 -16.65
C ALA A 73 5.61 -13.54 -17.93
N PHE A 74 4.97 -12.78 -18.83
CA PHE A 74 4.46 -13.28 -20.11
C PHE A 74 5.45 -13.14 -21.27
N GLN A 75 6.43 -12.23 -21.15
CA GLN A 75 7.48 -12.07 -22.15
C GLN A 75 8.61 -13.10 -21.99
N THR A 76 8.78 -13.65 -20.79
CA THR A 76 9.75 -14.73 -20.49
C THR A 76 9.11 -16.10 -20.69
#